data_AF-A0A497BLN9-F1
#
_entry.id   AF-A0A497BLN9-F1
#
_cell.length_a   1.000
_cell.length_b   1.000
_cell.length_c   1.000
_cell.angle_alpha   90.00
_cell.angle_beta   90.00
_cell.angle_gamma   90.00
#
_symmetry.space_group_name_H-M   'P 1'
#
loop_
_entity.id
_entity.type
_entity.pdbx_description
1 polymer ?
#
loop_
_entity_poly.entity_id
_entity_poly.type
_entity_poly.pdbx_seq_one_letter_code
_entity_poly.pdbx_strand_id
1 'polypeptide(L)' 'MVVPAYKRILLKLSGEALMGQGEYGIDTATLKMVAQQIKEVVDARVEVGVV' A
#
# COMPACT_ATOMS: atom_id res chain seq x y z
N MET A 1 -17.24 -5.66 13.69
CA MET A 1 -16.73 -5.19 12.39
C MET A 1 -16.37 -3.72 12.55
N VAL A 2 -15.14 -3.34 12.19
CA VAL A 2 -14.72 -1.93 12.25
C VAL A 2 -15.24 -1.26 10.97
N VAL A 3 -15.91 -0.13 11.11
CA VAL A 3 -16.34 0.69 9.96
C VAL A 3 -15.16 1.59 9.58
N PRO A 4 -14.63 1.52 8.34
CA PRO A 4 -13.56 2.39 7.90
C PRO A 4 -13.99 3.85 7.94
N ALA A 5 -13.11 4.76 8.35
CA ALA A 5 -13.39 6.20 8.36
C ALA A 5 -13.61 6.77 6.95
N TYR A 6 -13.03 6.14 5.93
CA TYR A 6 -13.09 6.59 4.54
C TYR A 6 -13.58 5.47 3.62
N LYS A 7 -14.45 5.82 2.68
CA LYS A 7 -14.90 4.91 1.62
C LYS A 7 -13.86 4.77 0.49
N ARG A 8 -13.17 5.86 0.16
CA ARG A 8 -12.18 5.92 -0.92
C ARG A 8 -10.99 6.76 -0.50
N ILE A 9 -9.79 6.32 -0.86
CA ILE A 9 -8.54 7.05 -0.62
C ILE A 9 -7.66 7.08 -1.88
N LEU A 10 -6.77 8.07 -1.95
CA LEU A 10 -5.64 8.09 -2.85
C LEU A 10 -4.37 7.93 -2.01
N LEU A 11 -3.75 6.75 -2.08
CA LEU A 11 -2.55 6.42 -1.33
C LEU A 11 -1.33 6.86 -2.14
N LYS A 12 -0.62 7.87 -1.64
CA LYS A 12 0.65 8.27 -2.22
C LYS A 12 1.76 7.39 -1.66
N LEU A 13 2.52 6.73 -2.54
CA LEU A 13 3.75 6.02 -2.22
C LEU A 13 4.95 6.80 -2.78
N SER A 14 6.05 6.85 -2.05
CA SER A 14 7.31 7.34 -2.62
C SER A 14 8.05 6.16 -3.27
N GLY A 15 8.86 6.43 -4.30
CA GLY A 15 9.64 5.36 -4.95
C GLY A 15 10.63 4.74 -3.95
N GLU A 16 11.16 5.56 -3.06
CA GLU A 16 12.03 5.19 -1.94
C GLU A 16 11.35 4.20 -0.98
N ALA A 17 10.03 4.29 -0.81
CA ALA A 17 9.29 3.36 0.05
C ALA A 17 9.28 1.91 -0.48
N LEU A 18 9.62 1.69 -1.76
CA LEU A 18 9.69 0.36 -2.37
C LEU A 18 11.12 -0.19 -2.46
N MET A 19 12.13 0.59 -2.07
CA MET A 19 13.54 0.21 -2.21
C MET A 19 14.05 -0.70 -1.09
N GLY A 20 13.31 -0.83 0.02
CA GLY A 20 13.75 -1.61 1.18
C GLY A 20 15.04 -1.04 1.77
N GLN A 21 16.08 -1.87 1.91
CA GLN A 21 17.43 -1.45 2.33
C GLN A 21 18.37 -1.16 1.14
N GLY A 22 17.88 -1.22 -0.09
CA GLY A 22 18.66 -0.93 -1.28
C GLY A 22 18.80 0.56 -1.57
N GLU A 23 19.85 0.92 -2.30
CA GLU A 23 20.12 2.30 -2.76
C GLU A 23 19.36 2.66 -4.05
N TYR A 24 18.83 1.66 -4.78
CA TYR A 24 18.01 1.86 -5.98
C TYR A 24 17.12 0.63 -6.28
N GLY A 25 16.14 0.81 -7.16
CA GLY A 25 15.30 -0.27 -7.69
C GLY A 25 14.05 -0.53 -6.87
N ILE A 26 13.50 -1.75 -7.00
CA ILE A 26 12.31 -2.19 -6.25
C ILE A 26 12.70 -3.47 -5.51
N ASP A 27 12.61 -3.43 -4.18
CA ASP A 27 12.73 -4.60 -3.35
C ASP A 27 11.41 -5.41 -3.37
N THR A 28 11.50 -6.64 -3.85
CA THR A 28 10.31 -7.50 -4.05
C THR A 28 9.64 -7.88 -2.73
N ALA A 29 10.39 -7.99 -1.63
CA ALA A 29 9.84 -8.30 -0.33
C ALA A 29 9.02 -7.12 0.21
N THR A 30 9.56 -5.90 0.11
CA THR A 30 8.90 -4.65 0.46
C THR A 30 7.65 -4.44 -0.39
N LEU A 31 7.75 -4.62 -1.72
CA LEU A 31 6.60 -4.54 -2.61
C LEU A 31 5.47 -5.50 -2.21
N LYS A 32 5.81 -6.76 -1.91
CA LYS A 32 4.84 -7.78 -1.49
C LYS A 32 4.19 -7.42 -0.16
N MET A 33 4.95 -6.89 0.79
CA MET A 33 4.44 -6.42 2.07
C MET A 33 3.43 -5.27 1.88
N VAL A 34 3.78 -4.25 1.09
CA VAL A 34 2.89 -3.12 0.80
C VAL A 34 1.62 -3.59 0.09
N ALA A 35 1.74 -4.49 -0.89
CA ALA A 35 0.58 -5.06 -1.59
C ALA A 35 -0.35 -5.82 -0.63
N GLN A 36 0.20 -6.55 0.34
CA GLN A 36 -0.60 -7.26 1.34
C GLN A 36 -1.37 -6.30 2.27
N GLN A 37 -0.73 -5.20 2.70
CA GLN A 37 -1.39 -4.16 3.49
C GLN A 37 -2.51 -3.46 2.71
N ILE A 38 -2.29 -3.15 1.43
CA ILE A 38 -3.34 -2.59 0.57
C ILE A 38 -4.49 -3.58 0.41
N LYS A 39 -4.19 -4.87 0.26
CA LYS A 39 -5.22 -5.91 0.19
C LYS A 39 -6.11 -5.94 1.45
N GLU A 40 -5.54 -5.83 2.64
CA GLU A 40 -6.31 -5.79 3.90
C GLU A 40 -7.30 -4.60 3.93
N VAL A 41 -6.86 -3.45 3.42
CA VAL A 41 -7.71 -2.24 3.31
C VAL A 41 -8.83 -2.44 2.28
N VAL A 42 -8.52 -3.08 1.15
CA VAL A 42 -9.53 -3.42 0.12
C VAL A 42 -10.52 -4.47 0.62
N ASP A 43 -10.06 -5.48 1.36
CA ASP A 43 -10.91 -6.51 1.98
C ASP A 43 -11.85 -5.88 3.03
N ALA A 44 -11.44 -4.78 3.66
CA ALA A 44 -12.28 -3.92 4.50
C ALA A 44 -13.24 -3.00 3.71
N ARG A 45 -13.36 -3.20 2.39
CA ARG A 45 -14.27 -2.50 1.45
C ARG A 45 -13.91 -1.03 1.17
N VAL A 46 -12.66 -0.64 1.39
CA VAL A 46 -12.17 0.69 0.99
C VAL A 46 -11.68 0.65 -0.46
N GLU A 47 -12.03 1.66 -1.24
CA GLU A 47 -11.56 1.84 -2.61
C GLU A 47 -10.21 2.58 -2.61
N VAL A 48 -9.16 1.97 -3.17
CA VAL A 48 -7.79 2.51 -3.09
C VAL A 48 -7.27 2.83 -4.49
N GLY A 49 -6.93 4.10 -4.73
CA GLY A 49 -6.03 4.50 -5.82
C GLY A 49 -4.61 4.67 -5.29
N VAL A 50 -3.59 4.40 -6.11
CA VAL A 50 -2.17 4.53 -5.70
C VAL A 50 -1.45 5.46 -6.68
N VAL A 51 -0.58 6.33 -6.15
CA VAL A 51 0.29 7.26 -6.92
C VAL A 51 1.71 7.21 -6.40
#